data_AF-A0A961QES5-F1
#
_entry.id   AF-A0A961QES5-F1
#
_cell.length_a   1.000
_cell.length_b   1.000
_cell.length_c   1.000
_cell.angle_alpha   90.00
_cell.angle_beta   90.00
_cell.angle_gamma   90.00
#
_symmetry.space_group_name_H-M   'P 1'
#
loop_
_entity.id
_entity.type
_entity.pdbx_description
1 polymer ?
#
loop_
_entity_poly.entity_id
_entity_poly.type
_entity_poly.pdbx_seq_one_letter_code
_entity_poly.pdbx_strand_id
1 'polypeptide(L)'
;DEAILLADRVVMMTNGPQATIGKIMQVDLPRPRSRKDLLEHPDYYLYREQVLAFLEEYEGGARPERAKAETPTAAVKQEAA
;
A
#
# COMPACT_ATOMS: atom_id res chain seq x y z
N ASP A 1 13.26 1.53 -0.57
CA ASP A 1 14.03 0.60 -1.42
C ASP A 1 14.69 -0.54 -0.64
N GLU A 2 15.38 -0.24 0.45
CA GLU A 2 16.06 -1.22 1.31
C GLU A 2 15.12 -2.33 1.80
N ALA A 3 13.87 -2.00 2.15
CA ALA A 3 12.89 -2.99 2.57
C ALA A 3 12.61 -4.05 1.50
N ILE A 4 12.54 -3.66 0.23
CA ILE A 4 12.31 -4.58 -0.91
C ILE A 4 13.58 -5.40 -1.18
N LEU A 5 14.75 -4.79 -1.05
CA LEU A 5 16.04 -5.48 -1.21
C LEU A 5 16.23 -6.57 -0.14
N LEU A 6 15.88 -6.28 1.11
CA LEU A 6 16.24 -7.11 2.26
C LEU A 6 15.15 -8.09 2.68
N ALA A 7 13.88 -7.77 2.51
CA ALA A 7 12.77 -8.58 3.03
C ALA A 7 12.00 -9.30 1.92
N ASP A 8 11.35 -10.41 2.28
CA ASP A 8 10.36 -11.09 1.44
C ASP A 8 8.93 -10.59 1.76
N ARG A 9 8.79 -9.81 2.83
CA ARG A 9 7.55 -9.17 3.25
C ARG A 9 7.82 -7.79 3.82
N VAL A 10 7.03 -6.81 3.38
CA VAL A 10 7.04 -5.44 3.90
C VAL A 10 5.71 -5.18 4.61
N VAL A 11 5.76 -4.97 5.91
CA VAL A 11 4.61 -4.58 6.72
C VAL A 11 4.59 -3.05 6.81
N MET A 12 3.56 -2.45 6.23
CA MET A 12 3.37 -1.01 6.22
C MET A 12 2.39 -0.61 7.31
N MET A 13 2.81 0.30 8.17
CA MET A 13 2.02 0.77 9.31
C MET A 13 1.40 2.13 9.01
N THR A 14 0.23 2.38 9.57
CA THR A 14 -0.39 3.70 9.52
C THR A 14 0.37 4.69 10.42
N ASN A 15 0.19 5.99 10.19
CA ASN A 15 0.87 7.03 10.98
C ASN A 15 0.17 7.34 12.32
N GLY A 16 0.96 7.78 13.31
CA GLY A 16 0.47 8.34 14.59
C GLY A 16 0.61 7.42 15.82
N PRO A 17 0.24 7.91 17.03
CA PRO A 17 0.43 7.19 18.30
C PRO A 17 -0.44 5.94 18.48
N GLN A 18 -1.46 5.76 17.62
CA GLN A 18 -2.31 4.57 17.55
C GLN A 18 -2.11 3.85 16.20
N ALA A 19 -0.86 3.83 15.72
CA ALA A 19 -0.49 3.17 14.47
C ALA A 19 -0.91 1.70 14.47
N THR A 20 -1.50 1.28 13.37
CA THR A 20 -1.89 -0.12 13.14
C THR A 20 -1.25 -0.63 11.86
N ILE A 21 -1.36 -1.93 11.59
CA ILE A 21 -0.94 -2.49 10.31
C ILE A 21 -1.95 -2.05 9.26
N GLY A 22 -1.51 -1.24 8.30
CA GLY A 22 -2.37 -0.78 7.20
C GLY A 22 -2.34 -1.75 6.02
N LYS A 23 -1.15 -2.20 5.62
CA LYS A 23 -1.00 -3.13 4.50
C LYS A 23 0.21 -4.03 4.68
N ILE A 24 0.12 -5.26 4.17
CA ILE A 24 1.26 -6.18 4.07
C ILE A 24 1.48 -6.45 2.60
N MET A 25 2.69 -6.18 2.12
CA MET A 25 3.12 -6.48 0.76
C MET A 25 4.08 -7.68 0.79
N GLN A 26 3.82 -8.68 -0.04
CA GLN A 26 4.78 -9.75 -0.32
C GLN A 26 5.72 -9.31 -1.43
N VAL A 27 7.01 -9.62 -1.28
CA VAL A 27 8.05 -9.32 -2.25
C VAL A 27 8.57 -10.64 -2.81
N ASP A 28 8.02 -11.04 -3.95
CA ASP A 28 8.42 -12.26 -4.65
C ASP A 28 9.53 -11.92 -5.65
N LEU A 29 10.74 -11.75 -5.13
CA LEU A 29 11.95 -11.51 -5.92
C LEU A 29 12.98 -12.62 -5.63
N PRO A 30 13.65 -13.18 -6.64
CA PRO A 30 14.60 -14.27 -6.44
C PRO A 30 15.79 -13.84 -5.55
N ARG A 31 16.35 -14.76 -4.77
CA ARG A 31 17.57 -14.56 -3.96
C ARG A 31 18.76 -15.27 -4.64
N PRO A 32 20.00 -14.77 -4.51
CA PRO A 32 20.42 -13.54 -3.83
C PRO A 32 20.07 -12.27 -4.64
N ARG A 33 19.85 -11.14 -3.96
CA ARG A 33 19.53 -9.85 -4.59
C ARG A 33 20.68 -8.87 -4.42
N SER A 34 21.11 -8.24 -5.50
CA SER A 34 21.95 -7.03 -5.44
C SER A 34 21.12 -5.79 -5.75
N ARG A 35 21.62 -4.61 -5.38
CA ARG A 35 20.95 -3.33 -5.71
C ARG A 35 20.85 -3.12 -7.22
N LYS A 36 21.83 -3.60 -8.00
CA LYS A 36 21.80 -3.52 -9.45
C LYS A 36 20.69 -4.41 -10.03
N ASP A 37 20.66 -5.69 -9.65
CA ASP A 37 19.68 -6.66 -10.16
C ASP A 37 18.25 -6.26 -9.77
N LEU A 38 18.09 -5.64 -8.59
CA LEU A 38 16.81 -5.11 -8.15
C LEU A 38 16.29 -4.00 -9.08
N LEU A 39 17.15 -3.03 -9.45
CA LEU A 39 16.76 -1.92 -10.33
C LEU A 39 16.42 -2.38 -11.76
N GLU A 40 17.02 -3.49 -12.20
CA GLU A 40 16.78 -4.09 -13.52
C GLU A 40 15.57 -5.04 -13.53
N HIS A 41 15.05 -5.45 -12.36
CA HIS A 41 13.92 -6.37 -12.27
C HIS A 41 12.61 -5.68 -12.68
N PRO A 42 11.78 -6.28 -13.55
CA PRO A 42 10.55 -5.67 -14.05
C PRO A 42 9.58 -5.26 -12.93
N ASP A 43 9.45 -6.09 -11.90
CA ASP A 43 8.51 -5.86 -10.81
C ASP A 43 8.99 -4.86 -9.75
N TYR A 44 10.25 -4.43 -9.78
CA TYR A 44 10.79 -3.57 -8.73
C TYR A 44 10.04 -2.24 -8.61
N TYR A 45 9.76 -1.60 -9.75
CA TYR A 45 9.03 -0.34 -9.76
C TYR A 45 7.59 -0.49 -9.29
N LEU A 46 6.95 -1.64 -9.53
CA LEU A 46 5.62 -1.95 -9.00
C LEU A 46 5.64 -2.04 -7.47
N TYR A 47 6.62 -2.75 -6.89
CA TYR A 47 6.75 -2.83 -5.44
C TYR A 47 7.04 -1.45 -4.82
N ARG A 48 7.90 -0.65 -5.47
CA ARG A 48 8.23 0.70 -5.02
C ARG A 48 7.01 1.63 -5.06
N GLU A 49 6.26 1.61 -6.16
CA GLU A 49 5.04 2.38 -6.32
C GLU A 49 4.02 2.03 -5.25
N GLN A 50 3.79 0.74 -4.98
CA GLN A 50 2.85 0.31 -3.95
C GLN A 50 3.19 0.84 -2.56
N VAL A 51 4.48 0.88 -2.21
CA VAL A 51 4.93 1.43 -0.94
C VAL A 51 4.72 2.95 -0.90
N LEU A 52 5.09 3.66 -1.97
CA LEU A 52 4.92 5.11 -2.05
C LEU A 52 3.44 5.52 -2.01
N ALA A 53 2.59 4.84 -2.78
CA ALA A 53 1.16 5.08 -2.81
C ALA A 53 0.52 4.87 -1.42
N PHE A 54 0.93 3.84 -0.69
CA PHE A 54 0.48 3.64 0.68
C PHE A 54 0.92 4.78 1.61
N LEU A 55 2.19 5.21 1.53
CA LEU A 55 2.69 6.30 2.37
C LEU A 55 1.96 7.61 2.10
N GLU A 56 1.68 7.92 0.83
CA GLU A 56 0.90 9.09 0.43
C GLU A 56 -0.55 9.00 0.94
N GLU A 57 -1.19 7.84 0.78
CA GLU A 57 -2.57 7.62 1.21
C GLU A 57 -2.74 7.82 2.73
N TYR A 58 -1.75 7.41 3.53
CA TYR A 58 -1.79 7.46 5.00
C TYR A 58 -0.99 8.63 5.59
N GLU A 59 -0.56 9.61 4.79
CA GLU A 59 0.18 10.79 5.27
C GLU A 59 -0.59 11.53 6.37
N GLY A 60 -1.91 11.65 6.21
CA GLY A 60 -2.83 12.31 7.17
C GLY A 60 -3.16 11.52 8.45
N GLY A 61 -2.56 10.35 8.66
CA GLY A 61 -2.74 9.53 9.88
C GLY A 61 -3.40 8.18 9.64
N ALA A 62 -3.97 7.61 10.70
CA ALA A 62 -4.51 6.24 10.69
C ALA A 62 -5.75 6.01 9.81
N ARG A 63 -6.39 7.09 9.35
CA ARG A 63 -7.55 7.02 8.45
C ARG A 63 -7.22 7.84 7.20
N PRO A 64 -7.06 7.21 6.04
CA PRO A 64 -6.70 7.92 4.83
C PRO A 64 -7.86 8.80 4.37
N GLU A 65 -7.54 10.00 3.87
CA GLU A 65 -8.52 11.01 3.45
C GLU A 65 -9.42 10.48 2.30
N ARG A 66 -8.85 9.65 1.40
CA ARG A 66 -9.59 9.01 0.29
C ARG A 66 -10.67 8.03 0.74
N ALA A 67 -10.49 7.32 1.87
CA ALA A 67 -11.53 6.42 2.39
C ALA A 67 -12.78 7.17 2.89
N LYS A 68 -12.71 8.50 3.09
CA LYS A 68 -13.89 9.31 3.40
C LYS A 68 -14.73 9.66 2.15
N ALA A 69 -14.16 9.52 0.94
CA ALA A 69 -14.80 9.95 -0.31
C ALA A 69 -15.66 8.87 -0.99
N GLU A 70 -15.48 7.60 -0.64
CA GLU A 70 -16.24 6.48 -1.21
C GLU A 70 -17.32 5.99 -0.23
N THR A 71 -18.38 6.80 -0.04
CA THR A 71 -19.66 6.25 0.41
C THR A 71 -20.49 5.94 -0.84
N PRO A 72 -20.75 4.68 -1.20
CA PRO A 72 -21.71 4.39 -2.25
C PRO A 72 -23.09 4.81 -1.70
N THR A 73 -23.63 5.90 -2.22
CA THR A 73 -25.07 6.18 -2.13
C THR A 73 -25.78 5.03 -2.85
N ALA A 74 -26.16 4.01 -2.09
CA ALA A 74 -27.07 2.98 -2.54
C ALA A 74 -28.39 3.68 -2.86
N ALA A 75 -28.70 3.74 -4.16
CA ALA A 75 -29.94 4.28 -4.67
C ALA A 75 -31.12 3.54 -4.03
N VAL A 76 -31.85 4.24 -3.15
CA VAL A 76 -33.19 3.83 -2.74
C VAL A 76 -34.11 4.14 -3.92
N LYS A 77 -34.35 3.14 -4.79
CA LYS A 77 -35.57 3.15 -5.61
C LYS A 77 -36.72 2.78 -4.68
N GLN A 78 -37.44 3.80 -4.22
CA GLN A 78 -38.76 3.61 -3.62
C GLN A 78 -39.74 3.18 -4.71
N GLU A 79 -40.38 2.04 -4.48
CA GLU A 79 -41.71 1.74 -4.99
C GLU A 79 -42.66 2.87 -4.58
N ALA A 80 -43.44 3.37 -5.54
CA ALA A 80 -44.70 4.03 -5.28
C ALA A 80 -45.65 3.73 -6.44
N ALA A 81 -46.64 2.91 -6.09
CA ALA A 81 -48.01 2.77 -6.62
C ALA A 81 -48.36 3.34 -8.00
#